data_AF-A0A6L3K6D2-F1
#
_entry.id   AF-A0A6L3K6D2-F1
#
_cell.length_a   1.000
_cell.length_b   1.000
_cell.length_c   1.000
_cell.angle_alpha   90.00
_cell.angle_beta   90.00
_cell.angle_gamma   90.00
#
_symmetry.space_group_name_H-M   'P 1'
#
loop_
_entity.id
_entity.type
_entity.pdbx_description
1 polymer ?
#
loop_
_entity_poly.entity_id
_entity_poly.type
_entity_poly.pdbx_seq_one_letter_code
_entity_poly.pdbx_strand_id
1 'polypeptide(L)'
;MGTDNKHKINNQNLEEWFRSTGFLFPTNELELARFDKLYADYDFKLKDISIDAKSIVEGKICSCGTKVLHIEKTDELKNEIEGLRMVARKGQEVPKHILDKMTKKHRKNNDSEE
;
A
#
# COMPACT_ATOMS: atom_id res chain seq x y z
N MET A 1 -46.35 0.25 13.57
CA MET A 1 -44.98 -0.12 13.16
C MET A 1 -44.57 0.85 12.07
N GLY A 2 -43.69 1.80 12.39
CA GLY A 2 -43.25 2.83 11.44
C GLY A 2 -42.33 2.22 10.40
N THR A 3 -42.71 2.31 9.13
CA THR A 3 -41.81 2.01 8.02
C THR A 3 -40.93 3.23 7.79
N ASP A 4 -39.78 3.26 8.48
CA ASP A 4 -38.78 4.28 8.21
C ASP A 4 -38.28 4.09 6.78
N ASN A 5 -38.50 5.09 5.93
CA ASN A 5 -38.02 5.10 4.55
C ASN A 5 -36.47 5.12 4.56
N LYS A 6 -35.85 3.94 4.63
CA LYS A 6 -34.39 3.72 4.57
C LYS A 6 -33.75 4.07 3.21
N HIS A 7 -34.41 4.88 2.38
CA HIS A 7 -33.93 5.26 1.05
C HIS A 7 -32.94 6.43 1.06
N LYS A 8 -32.73 7.08 2.23
CA LYS A 8 -31.75 8.16 2.38
C LYS A 8 -30.52 7.67 3.14
N ILE A 9 -29.36 7.76 2.51
CA ILE A 9 -28.08 7.44 3.15
C ILE A 9 -27.79 8.54 4.20
N ASN A 10 -27.49 8.13 5.43
CA ASN A 10 -27.11 8.96 6.55
C ASN A 10 -25.90 8.33 7.26
N ASN A 11 -25.23 9.07 8.16
CA ASN A 11 -24.04 8.54 8.85
C ASN A 11 -24.33 7.31 9.73
N GLN A 12 -25.59 7.07 10.12
CA GLN A 12 -25.97 5.94 10.95
C GLN A 12 -26.17 4.65 10.14
N ASN A 13 -26.56 4.75 8.87
CA ASN A 13 -26.80 3.61 7.97
C ASN A 13 -25.70 3.45 6.91
N LEU A 14 -24.71 4.35 6.87
CA LEU A 14 -23.62 4.35 5.90
C LEU A 14 -22.85 3.02 5.92
N GLU A 15 -22.60 2.48 7.10
CA GLU A 15 -21.90 1.20 7.27
C GLU A 15 -22.72 0.02 6.74
N GLU A 16 -24.04 -0.01 7.02
CA GLU A 16 -24.97 -1.00 6.47
C GLU A 16 -24.95 -0.97 4.93
N TRP A 17 -24.88 0.23 4.34
CA TRP A 17 -24.76 0.40 2.89
C TRP A 17 -23.41 -0.06 2.33
N PHE A 18 -22.29 0.24 3.00
CA PHE A 18 -20.96 -0.23 2.58
C PHE A 18 -20.84 -1.76 2.63
N ARG A 19 -21.44 -2.38 3.65
CA ARG A 19 -21.51 -3.84 3.76
C ARG A 19 -22.39 -4.44 2.67
N SER A 20 -23.59 -3.88 2.46
CA SER A 20 -24.54 -4.35 1.43
C SER A 20 -24.02 -4.19 0.00
N THR A 21 -23.13 -3.22 -0.25
CA THR A 21 -22.54 -2.96 -1.58
C THR A 21 -21.18 -3.62 -1.79
N GLY A 22 -20.64 -4.32 -0.79
CA GLY A 22 -19.38 -5.07 -0.91
C GLY A 22 -18.10 -4.25 -0.72
N PHE A 23 -18.17 -2.99 -0.27
CA PHE A 23 -16.98 -2.25 0.19
C PHE A 23 -16.46 -2.77 1.54
N LEU A 24 -17.37 -3.30 2.35
CA LEU A 24 -17.06 -4.01 3.60
C LEU A 24 -17.72 -5.39 3.54
N PHE A 25 -17.25 -6.30 4.39
CA PHE A 25 -17.87 -7.63 4.50
C PHE A 25 -19.25 -7.55 5.16
N PRO A 26 -20.28 -8.22 4.60
CA PRO A 26 -21.58 -8.36 5.26
C PRO A 26 -21.45 -9.00 6.65
N THR A 27 -22.16 -8.46 7.64
CA THR A 27 -22.22 -9.03 9.00
C THR A 27 -23.59 -9.60 9.33
N ASN A 28 -24.62 -9.26 8.54
CA ASN A 28 -25.98 -9.72 8.72
C ASN A 28 -26.54 -10.34 7.43
N GLU A 29 -27.48 -11.28 7.56
CA GLU A 29 -28.15 -11.95 6.44
C GLU A 29 -28.84 -10.96 5.50
N LEU A 30 -29.37 -9.87 6.04
CA LEU A 30 -30.04 -8.84 5.25
C LEU A 30 -29.07 -8.09 4.32
N GLU A 31 -27.87 -7.80 4.79
CA GLU A 31 -26.81 -7.18 3.98
C GLU A 31 -26.32 -8.14 2.90
N LEU A 32 -26.17 -9.42 3.25
CA LEU A 32 -25.78 -10.47 2.31
C LEU A 32 -26.84 -10.64 1.21
N ALA A 33 -28.12 -10.73 1.56
CA ALA A 33 -29.20 -10.85 0.58
C ALA A 33 -29.27 -9.64 -0.38
N ARG A 34 -28.94 -8.43 0.11
CA ARG A 34 -28.81 -7.24 -0.75
C ARG A 34 -27.61 -7.32 -1.67
N PHE A 35 -26.46 -7.76 -1.15
CA PHE A 35 -25.25 -7.97 -1.94
C PHE A 35 -25.50 -8.98 -3.07
N ASP A 36 -26.07 -10.15 -2.75
CA ASP A 36 -26.38 -11.20 -3.73
C ASP A 36 -27.33 -10.69 -4.81
N LYS A 37 -28.31 -9.86 -4.43
CA LYS A 37 -29.21 -9.23 -5.39
C LYS A 37 -28.51 -8.17 -6.26
N LEU A 38 -27.60 -7.39 -5.69
CA LEU A 38 -26.87 -6.33 -6.40
C LEU A 38 -25.89 -6.92 -7.44
N TYR A 39 -25.31 -8.07 -7.11
CA TYR A 39 -24.32 -8.76 -7.94
C TYR A 39 -24.87 -10.04 -8.61
N ALA A 40 -26.20 -10.20 -8.68
CA ALA A 40 -26.83 -11.39 -9.26
C ALA A 40 -26.41 -11.65 -10.71
N ASP A 41 -26.31 -10.58 -11.50
CA ASP A 41 -25.93 -10.63 -12.92
C ASP A 41 -24.44 -10.26 -13.14
N TYR A 42 -23.65 -10.19 -12.06
CA TYR A 42 -22.25 -9.80 -12.18
C TYR A 42 -21.43 -10.93 -12.80
N ASP A 43 -20.85 -10.64 -13.97
CA ASP A 43 -19.91 -11.53 -14.65
C ASP A 43 -18.58 -11.57 -13.90
N PHE A 44 -18.47 -12.49 -12.93
CA PHE A 44 -17.27 -12.70 -12.15
C PHE A 44 -16.15 -13.27 -13.03
N LYS A 45 -15.29 -12.39 -13.54
CA LYS A 45 -14.17 -12.71 -14.45
C LYS A 45 -13.17 -13.73 -13.90
N LEU A 46 -13.18 -13.98 -12.60
CA LEU A 46 -12.29 -14.94 -11.94
C LEU A 46 -12.99 -16.28 -11.66
N LYS A 47 -14.20 -16.49 -12.19
CA LYS A 47 -14.90 -17.77 -12.09
C LYS A 47 -14.04 -18.85 -12.76
N ASP A 48 -13.85 -19.96 -12.06
CA ASP A 48 -13.05 -21.11 -12.49
C ASP A 48 -11.54 -20.84 -12.66
N ILE A 49 -11.03 -19.69 -12.17
CA ILE A 49 -9.59 -19.41 -12.12
C ILE A 49 -9.03 -19.87 -10.77
N SER A 50 -8.21 -20.92 -10.77
CA SER A 50 -7.47 -21.32 -9.57
C SER A 50 -6.18 -20.51 -9.44
N ILE A 51 -5.99 -19.85 -8.31
CA ILE A 51 -4.75 -19.14 -7.99
C ILE A 51 -3.81 -20.10 -7.27
N ASP A 52 -2.68 -20.46 -7.89
CA ASP A 52 -1.62 -21.21 -7.21
C ASP A 52 -0.74 -20.26 -6.39
N ALA A 53 -1.06 -20.12 -5.09
CA ALA A 53 -0.33 -19.25 -4.19
C ALA A 53 1.17 -19.62 -4.10
N LYS A 54 1.53 -20.91 -4.19
CA LYS A 54 2.94 -21.34 -4.10
C LYS A 54 3.73 -20.84 -5.29
N SER A 55 3.19 -21.02 -6.50
CA SER A 55 3.85 -20.55 -7.71
C SER A 55 3.96 -19.02 -7.78
N ILE A 56 3.07 -18.26 -7.12
CA ILE A 56 3.21 -16.78 -6.97
C ILE A 56 4.41 -16.45 -6.09
N VAL A 57 4.48 -17.06 -4.90
CA VAL A 57 5.56 -16.81 -3.92
C VAL A 57 6.93 -17.21 -4.50
N GLU A 58 6.96 -18.30 -5.25
CA GLU A 58 8.14 -18.81 -5.94
C GLU A 58 8.47 -18.04 -7.25
N GLY A 59 7.63 -17.08 -7.67
CA GLY A 59 7.86 -16.24 -8.84
C GLY A 59 7.69 -16.93 -10.20
N LYS A 60 7.06 -18.11 -10.26
CA LYS A 60 6.91 -18.93 -11.47
C LYS A 60 5.80 -18.45 -12.43
N ILE A 61 4.76 -17.78 -11.93
CA ILE A 61 3.55 -17.40 -12.72
C ILE A 61 3.74 -16.10 -13.49
N CYS A 62 4.76 -15.30 -13.17
CA CYS A 62 5.06 -14.08 -13.90
C CYS A 62 5.82 -14.37 -15.21
N SER A 63 5.23 -15.21 -16.09
CA SER A 63 5.76 -15.50 -17.44
C SER A 63 5.53 -14.34 -18.41
N CYS A 64 4.67 -13.37 -18.03
CA CYS A 64 4.67 -12.04 -18.62
C CYS A 64 6.03 -11.43 -18.28
N GLY A 65 6.95 -11.43 -19.25
CA GLY A 65 8.31 -10.91 -19.09
C GLY A 65 8.29 -9.67 -18.21
N THR A 66 9.01 -9.75 -17.09
CA THR A 66 9.12 -8.66 -16.13
C THR A 66 9.36 -7.38 -16.92
N LYS A 67 8.34 -6.50 -16.96
CA LYS A 67 8.49 -5.20 -17.59
C LYS A 67 9.44 -4.43 -16.68
N VAL A 68 10.73 -4.52 -17.00
CA VAL A 68 11.75 -3.71 -16.35
C VAL A 68 11.47 -2.28 -16.80
N LEU A 69 10.77 -1.53 -15.94
CA LEU A 69 10.59 -0.11 -16.14
C LEU A 69 11.95 0.53 -15.92
N HIS A 70 12.61 0.88 -17.02
CA HIS A 70 13.85 1.61 -16.96
C HIS A 70 13.52 3.05 -16.56
N ILE A 71 13.83 3.42 -15.31
CA ILE A 71 13.77 4.80 -14.88
C ILE A 71 14.98 5.47 -15.51
N GLU A 72 14.78 6.07 -16.68
CA GLU A 72 15.81 6.85 -17.35
C GLU A 72 16.16 8.05 -16.47
N LYS A 73 17.41 8.11 -16.02
CA LYS A 73 17.97 9.30 -15.37
C LYS A 73 18.33 10.30 -16.45
N THR A 74 17.33 11.01 -16.97
CA THR A 74 17.55 12.15 -17.86
C THR A 74 18.30 13.26 -17.12
N ASP A 75 19.07 14.05 -17.86
CA ASP A 75 19.82 15.17 -17.25
C ASP A 75 18.90 16.24 -16.66
N GLU A 76 17.67 16.35 -17.17
CA GLU A 76 16.59 17.16 -16.60
C GLU A 76 16.22 16.72 -15.18
N LEU A 77 16.09 15.40 -14.95
CA LEU A 77 15.81 14.85 -13.62
C LEU A 77 16.96 15.11 -12.64
N LYS A 78 18.23 15.09 -13.11
CA LYS A 78 19.38 15.43 -12.27
C LYS A 78 19.35 16.88 -11.82
N ASN A 79 18.98 17.79 -12.72
CA ASN A 79 18.85 19.22 -12.42
C ASN A 79 17.70 19.49 -11.44
N GLU A 80 16.57 18.79 -11.60
CA GLU A 80 15.45 18.85 -10.66
C GLU A 80 15.83 18.32 -9.27
N ILE A 81 16.51 17.17 -9.20
CA ILE A 81 17.05 16.60 -7.95
C ILE A 81 18.03 17.57 -7.28
N GLU A 82 18.87 18.27 -8.06
CA GLU A 82 19.80 19.26 -7.54
C GLU A 82 19.08 20.49 -6.97
N GLY A 83 18.00 20.95 -7.62
CA GLY A 83 17.16 22.04 -7.12
C GLY A 83 16.33 21.64 -5.88
N LEU A 84 15.89 20.39 -5.82
CA LEU A 84 15.17 19.81 -4.67
C LEU A 84 16.10 19.32 -3.56
N ARG A 85 17.43 19.45 -3.73
CA ARG A 85 18.44 19.16 -2.71
C ARG A 85 18.38 20.22 -1.61
N MET A 86 17.29 20.19 -0.84
CA MET A 86 17.05 20.96 0.37
C MET A 86 18.25 20.81 1.31
N VAL A 87 19.05 21.87 1.45
CA VAL A 87 19.97 22.24 2.55
C VAL A 87 20.54 21.12 3.43
N ALA A 88 20.80 19.93 2.90
CA ALA A 88 21.70 18.96 3.48
C ALA A 88 23.06 19.63 3.31
N ARG A 89 23.55 20.23 4.40
CA ARG A 89 24.81 20.98 4.52
C ARG A 89 25.73 20.68 3.36
N LYS A 90 25.95 21.68 2.48
CA LYS A 90 26.83 21.66 1.29
C LYS A 90 27.62 20.35 1.23
N GLY A 91 27.30 19.46 0.30
CA GLY A 91 27.89 18.12 0.13
C GLY A 91 29.41 18.11 -0.07
N GLN A 92 30.14 18.62 0.90
CA GLN A 92 31.55 18.41 1.14
C GLN A 92 31.66 17.15 1.99
N GLU A 93 32.75 16.43 1.83
CA GLU A 93 33.07 15.32 2.71
C GLU A 93 32.97 15.76 4.17
N VAL A 94 32.29 14.96 4.98
CA VAL A 94 32.15 15.23 6.41
C VAL A 94 33.55 15.36 7.01
N PRO A 95 33.90 16.48 7.67
CA PRO A 95 35.22 16.66 8.25
C PRO A 95 35.58 15.49 9.16
N LYS A 96 36.82 14.98 9.07
CA LYS A 96 37.28 13.79 9.79
C LYS A 96 36.92 13.80 11.28
N HIS A 97 37.05 14.95 11.94
CA HIS A 97 36.72 15.09 13.37
C HIS A 97 35.24 14.85 13.71
N ILE A 98 34.31 14.98 12.77
CA ILE A 98 32.88 14.64 12.93
C ILE A 98 32.67 13.13 12.74
N LEU A 99 33.33 12.52 11.75
CA LEU A 99 33.32 11.06 11.54
C LEU A 99 33.90 10.33 12.76
N ASP A 100 34.98 10.86 13.34
CA ASP A 100 35.58 10.32 14.56
C ASP A 100 34.63 10.45 15.76
N LYS A 101 33.91 11.56 15.89
CA LYS A 101 32.87 11.74 16.94
C LYS A 101 31.73 10.74 16.79
N MET A 102 31.23 10.54 15.57
CA MET A 102 30.18 9.56 15.27
C MET A 102 30.65 8.15 15.65
N THR A 103 31.83 7.75 15.15
CA THR A 103 32.42 6.44 15.42
C THR A 103 32.65 6.20 16.91
N LYS A 104 33.17 7.19 17.64
CA LYS A 104 33.41 7.11 19.08
C LYS A 104 32.11 7.00 19.90
N LYS A 105 31.03 7.66 19.48
CA LYS A 105 29.71 7.52 20.11
C LYS A 105 29.12 6.12 19.91
N HIS A 106 29.26 5.56 18.70
CA HIS A 106 28.76 4.21 18.42
C HIS A 106 29.55 3.11 19.13
N ARG A 107 30.87 3.30 19.35
CA ARG A 107 31.69 2.34 20.11
C ARG A 107 31.43 2.36 21.62
N LYS A 108 31.19 3.54 22.21
CA LYS A 108 30.93 3.67 23.65
C LYS A 108 29.74 2.88 24.19
N ASN A 109 28.77 2.53 23.35
CA ASN A 109 27.63 1.71 23.77
C ASN A 109 27.92 0.20 23.75
N ASN A 110 29.01 -0.23 23.11
CA ASN A 110 29.40 -1.64 23.06
C ASN A 110 30.47 -1.99 24.12
N ASP A 111 31.20 -0.99 24.62
CA ASP A 111 32.29 -1.17 25.58
C ASP A 111 31.85 -0.94 27.05
N SER A 112 30.54 -0.80 27.30
CA SER A 112 29.97 -0.66 28.66
C SER A 112 29.39 -1.97 29.23
N GLU A 113 29.71 -3.10 28.58
CA GLU A 113 29.55 -4.44 29.14
C GLU A 113 30.92 -5.13 29.21
N GLU A 114 31.78 -4.61 30.08
CA GLU A 114 32.87 -5.36 30.75
C GLU A 114 33.16 -4.75 32.12
#